data_AF-A0A842M041-F1
#
_entry.id   AF-A0A842M041-F1
#
_cell.length_a   1.000
_cell.length_b   1.000
_cell.length_c   1.000
_cell.angle_alpha   90.00
_cell.angle_beta   90.00
_cell.angle_gamma   90.00
#
_symmetry.space_group_name_H-M   'P 1'
#
loop_
_entity.id
_entity.type
_entity.pdbx_description
1 polymer ?
#
loop_
_entity_poly.entity_id
_entity_poly.type
_entity_poly.pdbx_seq_one_letter_code
_entity_poly.pdbx_strand_id
1 'polypeptide(L)'
;MRFNPEEWKKLAESDFVSAWLKSREILREENVNRRYPRKRIRVGKEHPLFETIQRLREAYLRMGFSEVVNPVFIEEIDVRRQFGKEADAVLDRCFYLAGLPRPDVGMSEEKRREIERILGRKVADEEIENLRRKLHEYKKGEFSGDDLAYEIGRALNESDEIGMRIIDEVFPEFREMIPEATRTTLRSHMTSGWFLTLQSLWWKMELPVKLFSIDRCFRREQSEDATRLMSYFSASCVLMDEEVNVDDGKAVAEALLSQFGFEDFKFREDEKRSKYYIPGTQTEVFAYHPELEGSSTKYSDGWVEIATFGIYSPTALSHYEIPYPVMNLGLGVERLAMILYGYSDVRELVYPQFYGEWKMSDREIACSLKLKLTPMSREGEEIASSIYQGFLKYRDEMGPCEFEVWRGELFEREVKVSILESENVKLAGPAAFNEILVVDGSIIAVPRTSKYEEYFRKGVSTGIVFAEAFANEASAIFEKAALRGESLTHRVRVVRSPGDINVEVPQHVQRYITGRKKKIDVRGPAFLSSKVEILG
;
A
#
# COMPACT_ATOMS: atom_id res chain seq x y z
N MET A 1 4.26 -32.07 16.87
CA MET A 1 5.54 -32.77 16.61
C MET A 1 5.30 -33.91 15.62
N ARG A 2 6.33 -34.47 14.98
CA ARG A 2 6.17 -35.73 14.23
C ARG A 2 5.85 -36.84 15.24
N PHE A 3 4.85 -37.66 14.97
CA PHE A 3 4.49 -38.82 15.79
C PHE A 3 4.64 -40.11 14.99
N ASN A 4 4.73 -41.25 15.67
CA ASN A 4 4.87 -42.57 15.06
C ASN A 4 3.48 -43.21 14.85
N PRO A 5 2.99 -43.37 13.60
CA PRO A 5 1.65 -43.91 13.35
C PRO A 5 1.44 -45.32 13.92
N GLU A 6 2.46 -46.18 13.94
CA GLU A 6 2.30 -47.57 14.40
C GLU A 6 2.19 -47.69 15.92
N GLU A 7 2.83 -46.79 16.67
CA GLU A 7 2.65 -46.72 18.13
C GLU A 7 1.24 -46.23 18.49
N TRP A 8 0.74 -45.22 17.78
CA TRP A 8 -0.61 -44.70 17.99
C TRP A 8 -1.70 -45.69 17.61
N LYS A 9 -1.51 -46.48 16.54
CA LYS A 9 -2.43 -47.58 16.18
C LYS A 9 -2.50 -48.63 17.29
N LYS A 10 -1.36 -49.08 17.81
CA LYS A 10 -1.32 -50.04 18.94
C LYS A 10 -1.99 -49.51 20.21
N LEU A 11 -1.78 -48.23 20.53
CA LEU A 11 -2.43 -47.55 21.65
C LEU A 11 -3.96 -47.46 21.45
N ALA A 12 -4.41 -47.21 20.23
CA ALA A 12 -5.82 -47.13 19.91
C ALA A 12 -6.51 -48.50 19.89
N GLU A 13 -5.81 -49.56 19.50
CA GLU A 13 -6.30 -50.95 19.53
C GLU A 13 -6.52 -51.46 20.97
N SER A 14 -5.73 -50.99 21.94
CA SER A 14 -5.90 -51.36 23.35
C SER A 14 -6.96 -50.53 24.06
N ASP A 15 -6.90 -49.20 23.94
CA ASP A 15 -7.92 -48.27 24.46
C ASP A 15 -7.96 -47.00 23.61
N PHE A 16 -8.91 -46.98 22.69
CA PHE A 16 -9.13 -45.85 21.79
C PHE A 16 -9.37 -44.53 22.53
N VAL A 17 -10.10 -44.53 23.65
CA VAL A 17 -10.46 -43.29 24.35
C VAL A 17 -9.24 -42.71 25.05
N SER A 18 -8.46 -43.55 25.73
CA SER A 18 -7.22 -43.12 26.37
C SER A 18 -6.18 -42.64 25.34
N ALA A 19 -6.04 -43.34 24.21
CA ALA A 19 -5.21 -42.88 23.11
C ALA A 19 -5.70 -41.54 22.54
N TRP A 20 -7.00 -41.40 22.28
CA TRP A 20 -7.57 -40.15 21.79
C TRP A 20 -7.34 -38.98 22.76
N LEU A 21 -7.52 -39.16 24.07
CA LEU A 21 -7.23 -38.12 25.07
C LEU A 21 -5.76 -37.74 25.10
N LYS A 22 -4.86 -38.74 25.02
CA LYS A 22 -3.41 -38.53 24.99
C LYS A 22 -2.93 -37.80 23.73
N SER A 23 -3.67 -37.91 22.62
CA SER A 23 -3.30 -37.26 21.34
C SER A 23 -3.12 -35.74 21.42
N ARG A 24 -3.67 -35.09 22.46
CA ARG A 24 -3.43 -33.67 22.76
C ARG A 24 -1.95 -33.34 22.94
N GLU A 25 -1.13 -34.27 23.43
CA GLU A 25 0.31 -34.11 23.63
C GLU A 25 1.10 -33.89 22.32
N ILE A 26 0.51 -34.26 21.17
CA ILE A 26 1.12 -34.05 19.85
C ILE A 26 1.12 -32.57 19.46
N LEU A 27 0.09 -31.84 19.91
CA LEU A 27 -0.06 -30.41 19.68
C LEU A 27 0.84 -29.66 20.65
N ARG A 28 1.73 -28.84 20.12
CA ARG A 28 2.55 -27.96 20.93
C ARG A 28 1.74 -26.72 21.28
N GLU A 29 1.78 -26.30 22.54
CA GLU A 29 1.31 -24.96 22.90
C GLU A 29 2.22 -23.93 22.23
N GLU A 30 1.67 -23.14 21.32
CA GLU A 30 2.45 -22.10 20.65
C GLU A 30 2.77 -20.98 21.64
N ASN A 31 3.96 -20.41 21.54
CA ASN A 31 4.33 -19.14 22.16
C ASN A 31 3.22 -18.09 21.95
N VAL A 32 2.91 -17.27 22.96
CA VAL A 32 1.82 -16.28 22.91
C VAL A 32 1.89 -15.38 21.67
N ASN A 33 3.09 -15.01 21.23
CA ASN A 33 3.31 -14.19 20.04
C ASN A 33 2.97 -14.90 18.71
N ARG A 34 2.87 -16.23 18.74
CA ARG A 34 2.45 -17.08 17.63
C ARG A 34 1.00 -17.53 17.75
N ARG A 35 0.26 -17.18 18.80
CA ARG A 35 -1.18 -17.47 18.89
C ARG A 35 -2.02 -16.47 18.09
N TYR A 36 -3.22 -16.88 17.71
CA TYR A 36 -4.25 -15.96 17.20
C TYR A 36 -4.61 -14.93 18.28
N PRO A 37 -4.82 -13.63 17.96
CA PRO A 37 -4.94 -13.03 16.63
C PRO A 37 -3.63 -12.65 15.93
N ARG A 38 -2.47 -12.70 16.61
CA ARG A 38 -1.16 -12.29 16.06
C ARG A 38 -0.73 -13.16 14.89
N LYS A 39 -1.03 -14.45 14.93
CA LYS A 39 -0.88 -15.36 13.78
C LYS A 39 -2.01 -15.09 12.79
N ARG A 40 -1.67 -14.41 11.70
CA ARG A 40 -2.59 -14.09 10.61
C ARG A 40 -1.93 -14.30 9.25
N ILE A 41 -2.76 -14.69 8.28
CA ILE A 41 -2.39 -14.66 6.87
C ILE A 41 -2.67 -13.24 6.38
N ARG A 42 -1.67 -12.61 5.77
CA ARG A 42 -1.84 -11.30 5.14
C ARG A 42 -2.26 -11.52 3.70
N VAL A 43 -3.37 -10.91 3.31
CA VAL A 43 -3.84 -10.89 1.92
C VAL A 43 -3.52 -9.53 1.31
N GLY A 44 -3.17 -9.53 0.02
CA GLY A 44 -3.11 -8.30 -0.76
C GLY A 44 -4.49 -7.63 -0.82
N LYS A 45 -4.50 -6.31 -0.95
CA LYS A 45 -5.73 -5.54 -1.19
C LYS A 45 -5.60 -4.88 -2.55
N GLU A 46 -6.67 -4.90 -3.32
CA GLU A 46 -6.75 -4.17 -4.58
C GLU A 46 -6.92 -2.68 -4.30
N HIS A 47 -6.42 -1.85 -5.23
CA HIS A 47 -6.66 -0.42 -5.20
C HIS A 47 -7.95 -0.14 -5.98
N PRO A 48 -8.91 0.65 -5.45
CA PRO A 48 -10.22 0.82 -6.07
C PRO A 48 -10.15 1.34 -7.50
N LEU A 49 -9.21 2.25 -7.80
CA LEU A 49 -8.95 2.71 -9.17
C LEU A 49 -8.58 1.55 -10.13
N PHE A 50 -7.62 0.69 -9.75
CA PHE A 50 -7.14 -0.38 -10.62
C PHE A 50 -8.15 -1.52 -10.75
N GLU A 51 -8.92 -1.80 -9.70
CA GLU A 51 -10.06 -2.72 -9.77
C GLU A 51 -11.12 -2.18 -10.74
N THR A 52 -11.42 -0.88 -10.70
CA THR A 52 -12.35 -0.23 -11.65
C THR A 52 -11.82 -0.32 -13.09
N ILE A 53 -10.53 -0.07 -13.31
CA ILE A 53 -9.89 -0.23 -14.63
C ILE A 53 -10.09 -1.66 -15.13
N GLN A 54 -9.80 -2.67 -14.29
CA GLN A 54 -9.94 -4.06 -14.67
C GLN A 54 -11.39 -4.42 -15.03
N ARG A 55 -12.37 -3.97 -14.22
CA ARG A 55 -13.79 -4.17 -14.52
C ARG A 55 -14.22 -3.48 -15.82
N LEU A 56 -13.70 -2.29 -16.12
CA LEU A 56 -13.96 -1.59 -17.39
C LEU A 56 -13.35 -2.33 -18.58
N ARG A 57 -12.15 -2.90 -18.44
CA ARG A 57 -11.53 -3.75 -19.48
C ARG A 57 -12.44 -4.93 -19.80
N GLU A 58 -12.91 -5.64 -18.78
CA GLU A 58 -13.83 -6.76 -18.94
C GLU A 58 -15.16 -6.34 -19.57
N ALA A 59 -15.71 -5.19 -19.17
CA ALA A 59 -16.97 -4.67 -19.70
C ALA A 59 -16.89 -4.39 -21.21
N TYR A 60 -15.82 -3.73 -21.68
CA TYR A 60 -15.60 -3.50 -23.10
C TYR A 60 -15.36 -4.79 -23.89
N LEU A 61 -14.59 -5.74 -23.34
CA LEU A 61 -14.36 -7.04 -23.97
C LEU A 61 -15.66 -7.82 -24.17
N ARG A 62 -16.56 -7.82 -23.17
CA ARG A 62 -17.88 -8.46 -23.27
C ARG A 62 -18.78 -7.82 -24.35
N MET A 63 -18.58 -6.54 -24.64
CA MET A 63 -19.28 -5.82 -25.70
C MET A 63 -18.68 -6.04 -27.10
N GLY A 64 -17.62 -6.84 -27.22
CA GLY A 64 -16.97 -7.14 -28.49
C GLY A 64 -15.99 -6.07 -28.99
N PHE A 65 -15.54 -5.17 -28.10
CA PHE A 65 -14.45 -4.25 -28.43
C PHE A 65 -13.10 -4.93 -28.23
N SER A 66 -12.14 -4.62 -29.11
CA SER A 66 -10.75 -5.11 -29.00
C SER A 66 -9.87 -4.11 -28.28
N GLU A 67 -9.04 -4.58 -27.34
CA GLU A 67 -8.14 -3.73 -26.55
C GLU A 67 -6.94 -3.27 -27.40
N VAL A 68 -6.60 -1.98 -27.34
CA VAL A 68 -5.43 -1.41 -28.01
C VAL A 68 -4.68 -0.41 -27.13
N VAL A 69 -3.46 -0.06 -27.53
CA VAL A 69 -2.63 0.97 -26.89
C VAL A 69 -2.43 2.12 -27.86
N ASN A 70 -2.95 3.29 -27.49
CA ASN A 70 -2.80 4.51 -28.29
C ASN A 70 -1.51 5.26 -27.92
N PRO A 71 -0.91 6.03 -28.85
CA PRO A 71 0.20 6.92 -28.54
C PRO A 71 -0.13 7.89 -27.39
N VAL A 72 0.79 8.05 -26.44
CA VAL A 72 0.67 8.98 -25.30
C VAL A 72 1.32 10.33 -25.63
N PHE A 73 2.49 10.27 -26.29
CA PHE A 73 3.22 11.42 -26.78
C PHE A 73 2.65 11.83 -28.14
N ILE A 74 2.21 13.08 -28.24
CA ILE A 74 1.53 13.63 -29.41
C ILE A 74 2.26 14.89 -29.84
N GLU A 75 2.66 14.96 -31.11
CA GLU A 75 3.21 16.18 -31.68
C GLU A 75 2.14 17.28 -31.75
N GLU A 76 2.49 18.53 -31.44
CA GLU A 76 1.53 19.64 -31.44
C GLU A 76 0.81 19.81 -32.80
N ILE A 77 1.45 19.38 -33.89
CA ILE A 77 0.87 19.42 -35.24
C ILE A 77 -0.37 18.53 -35.36
N ASP A 78 -0.42 17.40 -34.64
CA ASP A 78 -1.57 16.51 -34.66
C ASP A 78 -2.74 17.09 -33.89
N VAL A 79 -2.48 17.79 -32.78
CA VAL A 79 -3.52 18.58 -32.09
C VAL A 79 -4.07 19.66 -33.02
N ARG A 80 -3.20 20.33 -33.80
CA ARG A 80 -3.63 21.31 -34.81
C ARG A 80 -4.45 20.72 -35.94
N ARG A 81 -4.12 19.51 -36.42
CA ARG A 81 -4.91 18.79 -37.44
C ARG A 81 -6.30 18.41 -36.94
N GLN A 82 -6.42 18.04 -35.66
CA GLN A 82 -7.69 17.59 -35.07
C GLN A 82 -8.62 18.75 -34.72
N PHE A 83 -8.08 19.86 -34.18
CA PHE A 83 -8.87 20.98 -33.65
C PHE A 83 -8.87 22.23 -34.55
N GLY A 84 -8.06 22.27 -35.61
CA GLY A 84 -7.94 23.41 -36.49
C GLY A 84 -7.54 24.68 -35.73
N LYS A 85 -8.33 25.76 -35.88
CA LYS A 85 -8.07 27.06 -35.22
C LYS A 85 -8.28 27.05 -33.71
N GLU A 86 -9.01 26.07 -33.17
CA GLU A 86 -9.23 25.94 -31.71
C GLU A 86 -8.02 25.29 -31.01
N ALA A 87 -7.08 24.73 -31.77
CA ALA A 87 -5.95 24.00 -31.23
C ALA A 87 -5.10 24.82 -30.25
N ASP A 88 -4.94 26.13 -30.47
CA ASP A 88 -4.16 26.98 -29.56
C ASP A 88 -4.77 27.04 -28.14
N ALA A 89 -6.09 27.04 -28.02
CA ALA A 89 -6.77 26.98 -26.73
C ALA A 89 -6.66 25.58 -26.08
N VAL A 90 -6.56 24.53 -26.90
CA VAL A 90 -6.40 23.15 -26.42
C VAL A 90 -4.97 22.87 -25.98
N LEU A 91 -3.97 23.43 -26.69
CA LEU A 91 -2.56 23.27 -26.36
C LEU A 91 -2.19 23.96 -25.03
N ASP A 92 -2.89 25.03 -24.64
CA ASP A 92 -2.70 25.71 -23.35
C ASP A 92 -2.90 24.76 -22.14
N ARG A 93 -3.84 23.80 -22.27
CA ARG A 93 -4.11 22.79 -21.24
C ARG A 93 -3.31 21.50 -21.42
N CYS A 94 -2.38 21.42 -22.37
CA CYS A 94 -1.49 20.28 -22.57
C CYS A 94 -0.14 20.51 -21.87
N PHE A 95 0.51 19.43 -21.44
CA PHE A 95 1.89 19.49 -20.99
C PHE A 95 2.83 19.27 -22.18
N TYR A 96 3.76 20.19 -22.40
CA TYR A 96 4.87 20.02 -23.32
C TYR A 96 6.03 19.29 -22.64
N LEU A 97 6.72 18.43 -23.39
CA LEU A 97 7.92 17.76 -22.89
C LEU A 97 9.12 18.69 -23.01
N ALA A 98 9.96 18.70 -21.97
CA ALA A 98 11.25 19.36 -21.99
C ALA A 98 12.35 18.38 -21.57
N GLY A 99 13.53 18.54 -22.12
CA GLY A 99 14.72 17.75 -21.77
C GLY A 99 15.90 18.65 -21.48
N LEU A 100 16.82 18.20 -20.63
CA LEU A 100 18.09 18.91 -20.45
C LEU A 100 18.95 18.71 -21.71
N PRO A 101 19.48 19.79 -22.32
CA PRO A 101 20.45 19.66 -23.39
C PRO A 101 21.73 19.01 -22.84
N ARG A 102 22.55 18.44 -23.72
CA ARG A 102 23.88 17.96 -23.32
C ARG A 102 24.86 19.14 -23.35
N PRO A 103 25.58 19.45 -22.25
CA PRO A 103 26.35 20.67 -22.14
C PRO A 103 27.59 20.60 -23.03
N ASP A 104 27.98 21.75 -23.57
CA ASP A 104 29.24 21.87 -24.31
C ASP A 104 30.36 22.22 -23.33
N VAL A 105 31.06 21.19 -22.85
CA VAL A 105 32.03 21.35 -21.77
C VAL A 105 33.45 21.36 -22.34
N GLY A 106 34.11 22.51 -22.24
CA GLY A 106 35.52 22.67 -22.58
C GLY A 106 36.46 22.24 -21.45
N MET A 107 37.64 21.75 -21.81
CA MET A 107 38.76 21.49 -20.90
C MET A 107 39.72 22.68 -20.89
N SER A 108 39.57 23.59 -19.93
CA SER A 108 40.49 24.71 -19.71
C SER A 108 41.65 24.31 -18.80
N GLU A 109 42.76 25.06 -18.84
CA GLU A 109 43.88 24.88 -17.91
C GLU A 109 43.48 25.08 -16.45
N GLU A 110 42.45 25.89 -16.18
CA GLU A 110 41.91 26.06 -14.83
C GLU A 110 41.22 24.80 -14.33
N LYS A 111 40.35 24.20 -15.16
CA LYS A 111 39.69 22.92 -14.86
C LYS A 111 40.68 21.79 -14.66
N ARG A 112 41.75 21.74 -15.46
CA ARG A 112 42.85 20.78 -15.26
C ARG A 112 43.47 20.91 -13.88
N ARG A 113 43.79 22.14 -13.44
CA ARG A 113 44.37 22.39 -12.10
C ARG A 113 43.41 21.98 -10.98
N GLU A 114 42.12 22.12 -11.19
CA GLU A 114 41.11 21.71 -10.22
C GLU A 114 41.01 20.19 -10.12
N ILE A 115 41.03 19.47 -11.25
CA ILE A 115 41.13 18.00 -11.26
C ILE A 115 42.40 17.55 -10.53
N GLU A 116 43.56 18.15 -10.82
CA GLU A 116 44.81 17.84 -10.11
C GLU A 116 44.72 18.07 -8.61
N ARG A 117 43.99 19.11 -8.17
CA ARG A 117 43.73 19.39 -6.75
C ARG A 117 42.86 18.29 -6.12
N ILE A 118 41.82 17.83 -6.81
CA ILE A 118 40.92 16.77 -6.34
C ILE A 118 41.65 15.43 -6.23
N LEU A 119 42.50 15.11 -7.20
CA LEU A 119 43.26 13.85 -7.25
C LEU A 119 44.50 13.85 -6.35
N GLY A 120 45.02 15.02 -5.97
CA GLY A 120 46.27 15.14 -5.21
C GLY A 120 47.52 14.73 -6.01
N ARG A 121 47.39 14.58 -7.34
CA ARG A 121 48.48 14.24 -8.27
C ARG A 121 48.36 15.05 -9.56
N LYS A 122 49.47 15.19 -10.29
CA LYS A 122 49.44 15.72 -11.66
C LYS A 122 48.77 14.71 -12.59
N VAL A 123 47.95 15.22 -13.52
CA VAL A 123 47.24 14.40 -14.50
C VAL A 123 48.04 14.39 -15.80
N ALA A 124 48.25 13.21 -16.39
CA ALA A 124 48.95 13.07 -17.66
C ALA A 124 48.15 13.69 -18.82
N ASP A 125 48.84 14.19 -19.85
CA ASP A 125 48.16 14.77 -21.03
C ASP A 125 47.25 13.73 -21.73
N GLU A 126 47.61 12.44 -21.68
CA GLU A 126 46.80 11.34 -22.20
C GLU A 126 45.48 11.15 -21.42
N GLU A 127 45.51 11.29 -20.09
CA GLU A 127 44.31 11.20 -19.23
C GLU A 127 43.36 12.39 -19.50
N ILE A 128 43.90 13.59 -19.73
CA ILE A 128 43.10 14.76 -20.10
C ILE A 128 42.48 14.61 -21.49
N GLU A 129 43.22 14.08 -22.47
CA GLU A 129 42.67 13.84 -23.81
C GLU A 129 41.61 12.74 -23.79
N ASN A 130 41.79 11.70 -22.96
CA ASN A 130 40.77 10.68 -22.72
C ASN A 130 39.50 11.29 -22.13
N LEU A 131 39.62 12.13 -21.11
CA LEU A 131 38.49 12.82 -20.49
C LEU A 131 37.77 13.72 -21.49
N ARG A 132 38.53 14.50 -22.28
CA ARG A 132 37.99 15.36 -23.32
C ARG A 132 37.20 14.56 -24.37
N ARG A 133 37.74 13.42 -24.80
CA ARG A 133 37.04 12.49 -25.69
C ARG A 133 35.74 12.00 -25.06
N LYS A 134 35.76 11.59 -23.78
CA LYS A 134 34.55 11.14 -23.07
C LYS A 134 33.49 12.22 -22.94
N LEU A 135 33.86 13.46 -22.67
CA LEU A 135 32.91 14.58 -22.66
C LEU A 135 32.31 14.85 -24.05
N HIS A 136 33.09 14.65 -25.12
CA HIS A 136 32.59 14.78 -26.49
C HIS A 136 31.67 13.62 -26.92
N GLU A 137 32.01 12.39 -26.55
CA GLU A 137 31.15 11.20 -26.72
C GLU A 137 29.82 11.40 -25.95
N TYR A 138 29.89 11.94 -24.73
CA TYR A 138 28.71 12.32 -23.97
C TYR A 138 27.87 13.34 -24.73
N LYS A 139 28.45 14.43 -25.23
CA LYS A 139 27.73 15.45 -26.03
C LYS A 139 27.00 14.85 -27.23
N LYS A 140 27.62 13.87 -27.90
CA LYS A 140 27.03 13.16 -29.06
C LYS A 140 25.95 12.15 -28.70
N GLY A 141 25.78 11.83 -27.42
CA GLY A 141 24.80 10.84 -26.99
C GLY A 141 25.28 9.39 -27.06
N GLU A 142 26.59 9.15 -27.12
CA GLU A 142 27.14 7.79 -27.25
C GLU A 142 26.94 6.95 -25.97
N PHE A 143 26.78 7.59 -24.80
CA PHE A 143 26.40 6.95 -23.54
C PHE A 143 25.45 7.82 -22.70
N SER A 144 24.90 7.28 -21.62
CA SER A 144 23.85 7.93 -20.81
C SER A 144 24.41 8.86 -19.72
N GLY A 145 23.54 9.65 -19.07
CA GLY A 145 23.92 10.42 -17.89
C GLY A 145 24.36 9.54 -16.71
N ASP A 146 23.78 8.34 -16.60
CA ASP A 146 24.06 7.39 -15.52
C ASP A 146 25.51 6.87 -15.57
N ASP A 147 26.07 6.77 -16.78
CA ASP A 147 27.43 6.29 -17.00
C ASP A 147 28.50 7.40 -16.91
N LEU A 148 28.08 8.67 -16.80
CA LEU A 148 28.99 9.81 -16.94
C LEU A 148 30.07 9.85 -15.85
N ALA A 149 29.70 9.66 -14.58
CA ALA A 149 30.66 9.64 -13.48
C ALA A 149 31.65 8.47 -13.64
N TYR A 150 31.16 7.30 -14.05
CA TYR A 150 31.97 6.12 -14.30
C TYR A 150 32.96 6.33 -15.46
N GLU A 151 32.51 6.86 -16.60
CA GLU A 151 33.37 7.11 -17.76
C GLU A 151 34.41 8.21 -17.49
N ILE A 152 34.08 9.22 -16.68
CA ILE A 152 35.05 10.23 -16.21
C ILE A 152 36.10 9.61 -15.29
N GLY A 153 35.68 8.80 -14.31
CA GLY A 153 36.59 8.05 -13.43
C GLY A 153 37.54 7.17 -14.27
N ARG A 154 36.99 6.40 -15.21
CA ARG A 154 37.78 5.51 -16.08
C ARG A 154 38.74 6.27 -17.00
N ALA A 155 38.36 7.46 -17.50
CA ALA A 155 39.24 8.30 -18.31
C ALA A 155 40.47 8.79 -17.54
N LEU A 156 40.34 8.94 -16.22
CA LEU A 156 41.39 9.39 -15.31
C LEU A 156 42.04 8.25 -14.52
N ASN A 157 41.69 6.98 -14.79
CA ASN A 157 42.13 5.81 -14.02
C ASN A 157 41.78 5.87 -12.52
N GLU A 158 40.64 6.47 -12.18
CA GLU A 158 40.14 6.65 -10.81
C GLU A 158 38.75 6.00 -10.65
N SER A 159 38.23 6.02 -9.42
CA SER A 159 36.88 5.52 -9.13
C SER A 159 35.78 6.43 -9.67
N ASP A 160 34.56 5.90 -9.74
CA ASP A 160 33.33 6.63 -10.05
C ASP A 160 33.03 7.74 -9.01
N GLU A 161 33.35 7.51 -7.73
CA GLU A 161 33.25 8.53 -6.66
C GLU A 161 34.05 9.79 -7.00
N ILE A 162 35.27 9.61 -7.52
CA ILE A 162 36.13 10.70 -7.97
C ILE A 162 35.56 11.34 -9.23
N GLY A 163 35.04 10.53 -10.16
CA GLY A 163 34.34 11.05 -11.35
C GLY A 163 33.15 11.94 -10.99
N MET A 164 32.36 11.56 -9.98
CA MET A 164 31.24 12.37 -9.48
C MET A 164 31.70 13.68 -8.86
N ARG A 165 32.76 13.66 -8.05
CA ARG A 165 33.36 14.89 -7.49
C ARG A 165 33.86 15.83 -8.58
N ILE A 166 34.44 15.27 -9.64
CA ILE A 166 34.90 16.06 -10.78
C ILE A 166 33.72 16.70 -11.52
N ILE A 167 32.60 16.00 -11.69
CA ILE A 167 31.38 16.61 -12.28
C ILE A 167 30.91 17.81 -11.44
N ASP A 168 30.82 17.65 -10.11
CA ASP A 168 30.28 18.69 -9.22
C ASP A 168 31.24 19.88 -9.04
N GLU A 169 32.52 19.62 -8.82
CA GLU A 169 33.52 20.65 -8.48
C GLU A 169 34.12 21.32 -9.72
N VAL A 170 34.29 20.61 -10.84
CA VAL A 170 35.05 21.10 -12.03
C VAL A 170 34.13 21.56 -13.16
N PHE A 171 32.93 20.98 -13.25
CA PHE A 171 32.01 21.20 -14.37
C PHE A 171 30.67 21.77 -13.90
N PRO A 172 30.64 23.03 -13.41
CA PRO A 172 29.40 23.67 -12.96
C PRO A 172 28.34 23.78 -14.05
N GLU A 173 28.73 23.69 -15.33
CA GLU A 173 27.81 23.71 -16.47
C GLU A 173 26.72 22.64 -16.36
N PHE A 174 27.00 21.49 -15.73
CA PHE A 174 25.99 20.45 -15.53
C PHE A 174 24.87 20.88 -14.57
N ARG A 175 25.17 21.76 -13.61
CA ARG A 175 24.20 22.29 -12.64
C ARG A 175 23.39 23.45 -13.19
N GLU A 176 23.96 24.19 -14.14
CA GLU A 176 23.34 25.39 -14.73
C GLU A 176 22.38 25.07 -15.89
N MET A 177 22.31 23.82 -16.35
CA MET A 177 21.45 23.42 -17.45
C MET A 177 19.97 23.66 -17.14
N ILE A 178 19.27 24.28 -18.09
CA ILE A 178 17.83 24.53 -18.02
C ILE A 178 17.14 23.62 -19.04
N PRO A 179 16.00 22.99 -18.70
CA PRO A 179 15.25 22.17 -19.66
C PRO A 179 14.77 22.98 -20.87
N GLU A 180 15.01 22.47 -22.06
CA GLU A 180 14.52 23.04 -23.31
C GLU A 180 13.24 22.33 -23.74
N ALA A 181 12.17 23.10 -23.94
CA ALA A 181 10.88 22.56 -24.36
C ALA A 181 10.91 22.11 -25.83
N THR A 182 10.30 20.96 -26.09
CA THR A 182 10.10 20.39 -27.43
C THR A 182 8.72 20.77 -27.97
N ARG A 183 8.37 20.27 -29.17
CA ARG A 183 7.02 20.35 -29.74
C ARG A 183 6.14 19.14 -29.43
N THR A 184 6.68 18.18 -28.68
CA THR A 184 5.97 16.99 -28.25
C THR A 184 5.18 17.28 -26.98
N THR A 185 3.93 16.86 -26.96
CA THR A 185 3.00 17.03 -25.84
C THR A 185 2.58 15.69 -25.25
N LEU A 186 2.06 15.69 -24.03
CA LEU A 186 1.28 14.58 -23.49
C LEU A 186 -0.19 14.75 -23.88
N ARG A 187 -0.83 13.67 -24.34
CA ARG A 187 -2.25 13.69 -24.72
C ARG A 187 -3.13 14.15 -23.56
N SER A 188 -4.03 15.11 -23.83
CA SER A 188 -5.02 15.58 -22.85
C SER A 188 -6.26 14.70 -22.72
N HIS A 189 -6.48 13.82 -23.70
CA HIS A 189 -7.57 12.84 -23.79
C HIS A 189 -7.20 11.79 -24.84
N MET A 190 -7.92 10.64 -24.87
CA MET A 190 -7.55 9.50 -25.73
C MET A 190 -7.66 9.80 -27.23
N THR A 191 -8.57 10.69 -27.62
CA THR A 191 -8.84 11.09 -29.01
C THR A 191 -7.59 11.45 -29.80
N SER A 192 -6.64 12.17 -29.20
CA SER A 192 -5.43 12.56 -29.92
C SER A 192 -4.59 11.36 -30.39
N GLY A 193 -4.62 10.25 -29.65
CA GLY A 193 -4.00 9.00 -30.07
C GLY A 193 -4.90 8.17 -31.00
N TRP A 194 -6.24 8.25 -30.87
CA TRP A 194 -7.17 7.50 -31.71
C TRP A 194 -7.01 7.77 -33.19
N PHE A 195 -6.86 9.03 -33.61
CA PHE A 195 -6.65 9.38 -35.02
C PHE A 195 -5.40 8.70 -35.61
N LEU A 196 -4.28 8.69 -34.87
CA LEU A 196 -3.03 8.06 -35.31
C LEU A 196 -3.15 6.53 -35.41
N THR A 197 -3.81 5.94 -34.42
CA THR A 197 -4.08 4.50 -34.41
C THR A 197 -4.99 4.11 -35.58
N LEU A 198 -6.10 4.83 -35.79
CA LEU A 198 -7.04 4.54 -36.87
C LEU A 198 -6.43 4.77 -38.25
N GLN A 199 -5.63 5.82 -38.44
CA GLN A 199 -4.85 6.05 -39.68
C GLN A 199 -4.05 4.81 -40.08
N SER A 200 -3.46 4.13 -39.09
CA SER A 200 -2.60 2.97 -39.31
C SER A 200 -3.36 1.65 -39.51
N LEU A 201 -4.66 1.62 -39.21
CA LEU A 201 -5.47 0.40 -39.09
C LEU A 201 -6.66 0.33 -40.04
N TRP A 202 -7.28 1.45 -40.44
CA TRP A 202 -8.58 1.44 -41.09
C TRP A 202 -8.64 0.60 -42.38
N TRP A 203 -7.53 0.51 -43.11
CA TRP A 203 -7.41 -0.27 -44.35
C TRP A 203 -6.96 -1.72 -44.16
N LYS A 204 -6.65 -2.12 -42.92
CA LYS A 204 -6.17 -3.47 -42.54
C LYS A 204 -7.25 -4.31 -41.83
N MET A 205 -8.38 -3.71 -41.50
CA MET A 205 -9.42 -4.32 -40.69
C MET A 205 -10.74 -4.35 -41.45
N GLU A 206 -11.53 -5.37 -41.18
CA GLU A 206 -12.91 -5.45 -41.66
C GLU A 206 -13.81 -4.56 -40.78
N LEU A 207 -14.77 -3.88 -41.40
CA LEU A 207 -15.78 -3.09 -40.70
C LEU A 207 -16.90 -4.00 -40.16
N PRO A 208 -17.55 -3.66 -39.03
CA PRO A 208 -17.24 -2.54 -38.15
C PRO A 208 -15.99 -2.77 -37.29
N VAL A 209 -15.19 -1.71 -37.12
CA VAL A 209 -14.02 -1.72 -36.22
C VAL A 209 -14.43 -1.17 -34.86
N LYS A 210 -14.31 -2.02 -33.82
CA LYS A 210 -14.61 -1.68 -32.42
C LYS A 210 -13.35 -1.80 -31.56
N LEU A 211 -12.78 -0.67 -31.14
CA LEU A 211 -11.54 -0.63 -30.35
C LEU A 211 -11.74 0.11 -29.04
N PHE A 212 -11.08 -0.31 -27.98
CA PHE A 212 -11.06 0.41 -26.71
C PHE A 212 -9.66 0.47 -26.11
N SER A 213 -9.43 1.47 -25.27
CA SER A 213 -8.20 1.64 -24.51
C SER A 213 -8.52 2.32 -23.19
N ILE A 214 -7.95 1.82 -22.10
CA ILE A 214 -8.08 2.41 -20.76
C ILE A 214 -6.68 2.75 -20.27
N ASP A 215 -6.32 4.02 -20.40
CA ASP A 215 -4.95 4.45 -20.15
C ASP A 215 -4.89 5.93 -19.73
N ARG A 216 -3.72 6.37 -19.29
CA ARG A 216 -3.49 7.71 -18.73
C ARG A 216 -3.60 8.80 -19.78
N CYS A 217 -4.12 9.93 -19.34
CA CYS A 217 -4.14 11.21 -20.02
C CYS A 217 -3.66 12.29 -19.04
N PHE A 218 -3.17 13.41 -19.58
CA PHE A 218 -2.54 14.47 -18.81
C PHE A 218 -3.11 15.82 -19.20
N ARG A 219 -3.70 16.52 -18.24
CA ARG A 219 -4.36 17.80 -18.50
C ARG A 219 -3.93 18.80 -17.46
N ARG A 220 -3.40 19.93 -17.91
CA ARG A 220 -3.04 21.03 -17.03
C ARG A 220 -4.32 21.70 -16.56
N GLU A 221 -4.59 21.56 -15.27
CA GLU A 221 -5.62 22.31 -14.55
C GLU A 221 -4.94 23.35 -13.65
N GLN A 222 -5.65 24.41 -13.27
CA GLN A 222 -5.10 25.48 -12.44
C GLN A 222 -4.61 24.95 -11.07
N SER A 223 -5.32 23.98 -10.51
CA SER A 223 -4.93 23.22 -9.32
C SER A 223 -5.62 21.85 -9.33
N GLU A 224 -5.04 20.89 -8.61
CA GLU A 224 -5.73 19.63 -8.31
C GLU A 224 -6.70 19.81 -7.14
N ASP A 225 -7.91 19.30 -7.28
CA ASP A 225 -9.00 19.44 -6.32
C ASP A 225 -9.76 18.13 -6.12
N ALA A 226 -10.88 18.16 -5.39
CA ALA A 226 -11.68 16.97 -5.10
C ALA A 226 -12.26 16.28 -6.35
N THR A 227 -12.22 16.93 -7.52
CA THR A 227 -12.82 16.48 -8.78
C THR A 227 -11.84 16.41 -9.95
N ARG A 228 -10.63 16.96 -9.83
CA ARG A 228 -9.66 17.08 -10.94
C ARG A 228 -8.24 16.75 -10.49
N LEU A 229 -7.57 15.95 -11.32
CA LEU A 229 -6.14 15.64 -11.23
C LEU A 229 -5.45 16.05 -12.54
N MET A 230 -4.14 16.29 -12.47
CA MET A 230 -3.34 16.59 -13.67
C MET A 230 -3.08 15.34 -14.52
N SER A 231 -3.11 14.15 -13.91
CA SER A 231 -3.11 12.85 -14.60
C SER A 231 -4.35 12.07 -14.21
N TYR A 232 -5.06 11.55 -15.20
CA TYR A 232 -6.28 10.76 -15.00
C TYR A 232 -6.34 9.61 -16.00
N PHE A 233 -7.18 8.61 -15.74
CA PHE A 233 -7.44 7.52 -16.67
C PHE A 233 -8.69 7.80 -17.50
N SER A 234 -8.54 7.68 -18.82
CA SER A 234 -9.67 7.71 -19.74
C SER A 234 -9.97 6.30 -20.22
N ALA A 235 -11.18 5.83 -19.92
CA ALA A 235 -11.73 4.62 -20.51
C ALA A 235 -12.47 5.00 -21.78
N SER A 236 -11.77 4.91 -22.91
CA SER A 236 -12.27 5.39 -24.19
C SER A 236 -12.39 4.27 -25.20
N CYS A 237 -13.35 4.40 -26.12
CA CYS A 237 -13.51 3.50 -27.25
C CYS A 237 -13.85 4.26 -28.53
N VAL A 238 -13.64 3.59 -29.65
CA VAL A 238 -14.04 4.04 -30.98
C VAL A 238 -14.81 2.93 -31.70
N LEU A 239 -15.84 3.33 -32.45
CA LEU A 239 -16.60 2.50 -33.35
C LEU A 239 -16.59 3.15 -34.73
N MET A 240 -15.96 2.48 -35.70
CA MET A 240 -15.84 2.95 -37.08
C MET A 240 -16.55 1.97 -37.99
N ASP A 241 -17.46 2.47 -38.81
CA ASP A 241 -18.27 1.69 -39.75
C ASP A 241 -18.71 2.57 -40.92
N GLU A 242 -19.35 2.01 -41.94
CA GLU A 242 -19.90 2.77 -43.08
C GLU A 242 -21.05 3.70 -42.65
N GLU A 243 -21.86 3.25 -41.70
CA GLU A 243 -22.99 4.00 -41.15
C GLU A 243 -22.86 4.09 -39.62
N VAL A 244 -22.51 5.28 -39.11
CA VAL A 244 -22.40 5.54 -37.67
C VAL A 244 -23.15 6.82 -37.33
N ASN A 245 -23.96 6.78 -36.28
CA ASN A 245 -24.75 7.91 -35.80
C ASN A 245 -24.71 8.04 -34.26
N VAL A 246 -25.45 9.02 -33.72
CA VAL A 246 -25.44 9.34 -32.28
C VAL A 246 -26.05 8.21 -31.45
N ASP A 247 -26.97 7.43 -32.00
CA ASP A 247 -27.61 6.32 -31.30
C ASP A 247 -26.65 5.15 -31.05
N ASP A 248 -25.63 4.97 -31.89
CA ASP A 248 -24.53 4.02 -31.61
C ASP A 248 -23.77 4.42 -30.32
N GLY A 249 -23.52 5.72 -30.15
CA GLY A 249 -22.91 6.27 -28.94
C GLY A 249 -23.77 6.06 -27.70
N LYS A 250 -25.09 6.26 -27.81
CA LYS A 250 -26.04 5.98 -26.72
C LYS A 250 -26.07 4.50 -26.36
N ALA A 251 -26.17 3.62 -27.35
CA ALA A 251 -26.21 2.17 -27.16
C ALA A 251 -24.92 1.66 -26.49
N VAL A 252 -23.76 2.15 -26.91
CA VAL A 252 -22.48 1.82 -26.27
C VAL A 252 -22.41 2.35 -24.84
N ALA A 253 -22.86 3.57 -24.58
CA ALA A 253 -22.88 4.13 -23.23
C ALA A 253 -23.77 3.31 -22.27
N GLU A 254 -25.00 3.00 -22.69
CA GLU A 254 -25.95 2.21 -21.92
C GLU A 254 -25.43 0.79 -21.67
N ALA A 255 -24.94 0.10 -22.70
CA ALA A 255 -24.39 -1.25 -22.58
C ALA A 255 -23.13 -1.32 -21.69
N LEU A 256 -22.31 -0.26 -21.69
CA LEU A 256 -21.15 -0.17 -20.81
C LEU A 256 -21.56 0.08 -19.36
N LEU A 257 -22.37 1.10 -19.12
CA LEU A 257 -22.72 1.57 -17.77
C LEU A 257 -23.68 0.62 -17.04
N SER A 258 -24.57 -0.08 -17.76
CA SER A 258 -25.47 -1.07 -17.16
C SER A 258 -24.71 -2.21 -16.45
N GLN A 259 -23.48 -2.52 -16.90
CA GLN A 259 -22.63 -3.52 -16.25
C GLN A 259 -22.06 -3.07 -14.89
N PHE A 260 -22.26 -1.79 -14.53
CA PHE A 260 -21.83 -1.18 -13.28
C PHE A 260 -23.01 -0.79 -12.36
N GLY A 261 -24.24 -1.20 -12.69
CA GLY A 261 -25.41 -0.94 -11.85
C GLY A 261 -26.14 0.38 -12.13
N PHE A 262 -25.81 1.06 -13.23
CA PHE A 262 -26.60 2.20 -13.69
C PHE A 262 -27.88 1.72 -14.39
N GLU A 263 -29.02 2.32 -14.06
CA GLU A 263 -30.33 1.81 -14.47
C GLU A 263 -31.06 2.72 -15.47
N ASP A 264 -30.85 4.04 -15.41
CA ASP A 264 -31.48 5.01 -16.29
C ASP A 264 -30.46 5.96 -16.93
N PHE A 265 -30.76 6.42 -18.16
CA PHE A 265 -29.85 7.23 -18.96
C PHE A 265 -30.56 8.46 -19.55
N LYS A 266 -29.86 9.60 -19.53
CA LYS A 266 -30.27 10.85 -20.17
C LYS A 266 -29.10 11.38 -20.99
N PHE A 267 -29.40 11.76 -22.23
CA PHE A 267 -28.43 12.26 -23.18
C PHE A 267 -28.74 13.73 -23.48
N ARG A 268 -27.73 14.58 -23.39
CA ARG A 268 -27.85 16.02 -23.68
C ARG A 268 -26.74 16.45 -24.61
N GLU A 269 -27.06 17.30 -25.58
CA GLU A 269 -26.02 17.89 -26.43
C GLU A 269 -25.11 18.79 -25.59
N ASP A 270 -23.79 18.68 -25.81
CA ASP A 270 -22.78 19.51 -25.14
C ASP A 270 -22.72 20.91 -25.77
N GLU A 271 -22.72 21.95 -24.94
CA GLU A 271 -22.60 23.34 -25.36
C GLU A 271 -21.22 23.67 -25.97
N LYS A 272 -20.17 22.93 -25.59
CA LYS A 272 -18.78 23.20 -26.01
C LYS A 272 -18.54 23.01 -27.52
N ARG A 273 -19.37 22.21 -28.21
CA ARG A 273 -19.34 21.98 -29.68
C ARG A 273 -17.91 21.97 -30.27
N SER A 274 -17.08 21.08 -29.73
CA SER A 274 -15.67 20.95 -30.07
C SER A 274 -15.47 20.61 -31.55
N LYS A 275 -14.48 21.22 -32.20
CA LYS A 275 -14.34 21.14 -33.68
C LYS A 275 -13.92 19.78 -34.23
N TYR A 276 -13.41 18.88 -33.38
CA TYR A 276 -13.08 17.51 -33.77
C TYR A 276 -14.32 16.61 -33.87
N TYR A 277 -15.49 17.06 -33.42
CA TYR A 277 -16.77 16.35 -33.60
C TYR A 277 -17.65 17.02 -34.67
N ILE A 278 -18.52 16.23 -35.30
CA ILE A 278 -19.58 16.72 -36.18
C ILE A 278 -20.53 17.60 -35.35
N PRO A 279 -20.92 18.79 -35.82
CA PRO A 279 -21.88 19.65 -35.12
C PRO A 279 -23.17 18.90 -34.77
N GLY A 280 -23.63 19.04 -33.52
CA GLY A 280 -24.84 18.36 -33.02
C GLY A 280 -24.65 16.90 -32.59
N THR A 281 -23.43 16.36 -32.65
CA THR A 281 -23.19 14.96 -32.24
C THR A 281 -22.53 14.82 -30.87
N GLN A 282 -21.84 15.86 -30.37
CA GLN A 282 -21.21 15.84 -29.06
C GLN A 282 -22.28 15.78 -27.97
N THR A 283 -22.28 14.71 -27.19
CA THR A 283 -23.35 14.36 -26.26
C THR A 283 -22.76 14.02 -24.89
N GLU A 284 -23.25 14.69 -23.85
CA GLU A 284 -23.01 14.37 -22.44
C GLU A 284 -23.96 13.25 -21.99
N VAL A 285 -23.41 12.25 -21.31
CA VAL A 285 -24.15 11.09 -20.79
C VAL A 285 -24.36 11.28 -19.29
N PHE A 286 -25.61 11.46 -18.90
CA PHE A 286 -26.06 11.43 -17.52
C PHE A 286 -26.66 10.06 -17.23
N ALA A 287 -26.23 9.42 -16.14
CA ALA A 287 -26.72 8.11 -15.74
C ALA A 287 -27.17 8.13 -14.27
N TYR A 288 -28.21 7.36 -13.95
CA TYR A 288 -28.73 7.18 -12.62
C TYR A 288 -28.13 5.94 -11.96
N HIS A 289 -27.66 6.07 -10.71
CA HIS A 289 -27.17 4.95 -9.91
C HIS A 289 -27.86 4.91 -8.55
N PRO A 290 -28.50 3.79 -8.14
CA PRO A 290 -29.24 3.70 -6.88
C PRO A 290 -28.42 4.07 -5.64
N GLU A 291 -27.13 3.73 -5.59
CA GLU A 291 -26.28 4.05 -4.42
C GLU A 291 -25.98 5.56 -4.25
N LEU A 292 -26.25 6.38 -5.28
CA LEU A 292 -26.09 7.82 -5.18
C LEU A 292 -27.34 8.50 -4.60
N GLU A 293 -28.50 7.87 -4.69
CA GLU A 293 -29.76 8.41 -4.18
C GLU A 293 -29.68 8.61 -2.65
N GLY A 294 -29.94 9.84 -2.19
CA GLY A 294 -29.82 10.19 -0.78
C GLY A 294 -28.38 10.29 -0.25
N SER A 295 -27.36 10.21 -1.12
CA SER A 295 -25.96 10.41 -0.73
C SER A 295 -25.71 11.84 -0.23
N SER A 296 -24.66 12.02 0.59
CA SER A 296 -24.21 13.34 1.06
C SER A 296 -23.45 14.15 0.00
N THR A 297 -23.39 13.63 -1.23
CA THR A 297 -22.70 14.27 -2.35
C THR A 297 -23.63 15.23 -3.09
N LYS A 298 -23.11 15.92 -4.12
CA LYS A 298 -23.95 16.74 -5.01
C LYS A 298 -24.88 15.93 -5.91
N TYR A 299 -24.78 14.60 -5.89
CA TYR A 299 -25.56 13.67 -6.70
C TYR A 299 -26.66 12.98 -5.87
N SER A 300 -27.22 13.68 -4.88
CA SER A 300 -28.23 13.12 -3.96
C SER A 300 -29.55 12.75 -4.67
N ASP A 301 -29.79 13.25 -5.88
CA ASP A 301 -30.87 12.86 -6.78
C ASP A 301 -30.56 11.59 -7.59
N GLY A 302 -29.38 11.00 -7.39
CA GLY A 302 -28.91 9.78 -8.04
C GLY A 302 -28.32 9.98 -9.43
N TRP A 303 -28.37 11.19 -10.01
CA TRP A 303 -27.93 11.46 -11.38
C TRP A 303 -26.51 12.04 -11.44
N VAL A 304 -25.69 11.52 -12.34
CA VAL A 304 -24.32 11.99 -12.55
C VAL A 304 -23.93 11.98 -14.02
N GLU A 305 -23.25 13.04 -14.46
CA GLU A 305 -22.56 13.06 -15.76
C GLU A 305 -21.36 12.11 -15.68
N ILE A 306 -21.35 11.03 -16.46
CA ILE A 306 -20.36 9.95 -16.30
C ILE A 306 -19.47 9.76 -17.54
N ALA A 307 -19.97 10.12 -18.72
CA ALA A 307 -19.25 9.98 -19.98
C ALA A 307 -19.63 11.08 -20.97
N THR A 308 -18.84 11.21 -22.02
CA THR A 308 -19.12 12.07 -23.17
C THR A 308 -18.76 11.30 -24.44
N PHE A 309 -19.58 11.43 -25.48
CA PHE A 309 -19.28 10.84 -26.78
C PHE A 309 -19.59 11.81 -27.91
N GLY A 310 -19.16 11.48 -29.12
CA GLY A 310 -19.51 12.19 -30.35
C GLY A 310 -19.01 11.46 -31.58
N ILE A 311 -19.27 12.01 -32.76
CA ILE A 311 -18.81 11.43 -34.04
C ILE A 311 -17.75 12.35 -34.62
N TYR A 312 -16.56 11.81 -34.92
CA TYR A 312 -15.45 12.62 -35.41
C TYR A 312 -15.80 13.35 -36.71
N SER A 313 -15.38 14.61 -36.78
CA SER A 313 -15.60 15.47 -37.94
C SER A 313 -14.85 14.92 -39.16
N PRO A 314 -15.49 14.81 -40.33
CA PRO A 314 -14.81 14.46 -41.58
C PRO A 314 -13.62 15.38 -41.88
N THR A 315 -13.65 16.64 -41.43
CA THR A 315 -12.51 17.56 -41.55
C THR A 315 -11.29 17.03 -40.81
N ALA A 316 -11.47 16.59 -39.55
CA ALA A 316 -10.37 16.02 -38.77
C ALA A 316 -9.93 14.67 -39.35
N LEU A 317 -10.88 13.78 -39.68
CA LEU A 317 -10.60 12.45 -40.26
C LEU A 317 -9.81 12.53 -41.57
N SER A 318 -10.09 13.53 -42.41
CA SER A 318 -9.42 13.73 -43.71
C SER A 318 -7.92 13.98 -43.59
N HIS A 319 -7.46 14.63 -42.50
CA HIS A 319 -6.03 14.82 -42.25
C HIS A 319 -5.27 13.53 -41.96
N TYR A 320 -6.00 12.45 -41.67
CA TYR A 320 -5.48 11.12 -41.36
C TYR A 320 -5.89 10.08 -42.41
N GLU A 321 -6.45 10.51 -43.55
CA GLU A 321 -6.88 9.64 -44.65
C GLU A 321 -7.90 8.57 -44.25
N ILE A 322 -8.69 8.82 -43.19
CA ILE A 322 -9.73 7.89 -42.72
C ILE A 322 -11.03 8.21 -43.47
N PRO A 323 -11.57 7.26 -44.28
CA PRO A 323 -12.73 7.55 -45.14
C PRO A 323 -14.09 7.26 -44.49
N TYR A 324 -14.12 6.68 -43.29
CA TYR A 324 -15.34 6.24 -42.61
C TYR A 324 -15.69 7.12 -41.40
N PRO A 325 -16.98 7.29 -41.07
CA PRO A 325 -17.39 7.92 -39.82
C PRO A 325 -16.94 7.10 -38.60
N VAL A 326 -16.63 7.81 -37.51
CA VAL A 326 -16.10 7.21 -36.28
C VAL A 326 -16.82 7.81 -35.09
N MET A 327 -17.55 6.99 -34.33
CA MET A 327 -18.05 7.35 -33.00
C MET A 327 -16.93 7.14 -31.99
N ASN A 328 -16.76 8.10 -31.08
CA ASN A 328 -15.87 7.98 -29.94
C ASN A 328 -16.65 8.24 -28.65
N LEU A 329 -16.44 7.39 -27.65
CA LEU A 329 -16.91 7.57 -26.29
C LEU A 329 -15.72 7.64 -25.33
N GLY A 330 -15.80 8.53 -24.35
CA GLY A 330 -14.82 8.66 -23.26
C GLY A 330 -15.50 8.71 -21.90
N LEU A 331 -15.03 7.87 -20.98
CA LEU A 331 -15.45 7.83 -19.59
C LEU A 331 -14.24 8.13 -18.68
N GLY A 332 -14.43 8.99 -17.68
CA GLY A 332 -13.41 9.25 -16.66
C GLY A 332 -13.43 8.16 -15.60
N VAL A 333 -12.36 7.36 -15.51
CA VAL A 333 -12.34 6.17 -14.64
C VAL A 333 -12.43 6.54 -13.17
N GLU A 334 -11.74 7.60 -12.76
CA GLU A 334 -11.74 8.11 -11.39
C GLU A 334 -13.16 8.45 -10.93
N ARG A 335 -13.98 9.05 -11.80
CA ARG A 335 -15.37 9.41 -11.47
C ARG A 335 -16.21 8.17 -11.23
N LEU A 336 -16.08 7.16 -12.08
CA LEU A 336 -16.78 5.88 -11.89
C LEU A 336 -16.32 5.18 -10.61
N ALA A 337 -15.02 5.15 -10.34
CA ALA A 337 -14.47 4.59 -9.10
C ALA A 337 -14.95 5.36 -7.86
N MET A 338 -15.07 6.68 -7.92
CA MET A 338 -15.63 7.45 -6.80
C MET A 338 -17.06 7.02 -6.47
N ILE A 339 -17.88 6.76 -7.48
CA ILE A 339 -19.27 6.31 -7.31
C ILE A 339 -19.30 4.90 -6.72
N LEU A 340 -18.61 3.94 -7.35
CA LEU A 340 -18.63 2.52 -6.97
C LEU A 340 -18.09 2.25 -5.55
N TYR A 341 -17.20 3.10 -5.06
CA TYR A 341 -16.54 2.92 -3.75
C TYR A 341 -16.90 4.01 -2.74
N GLY A 342 -17.82 4.92 -3.07
CA GLY A 342 -18.33 5.94 -2.14
C GLY A 342 -17.32 7.02 -1.73
N TYR A 343 -16.44 7.46 -2.63
CA TYR A 343 -15.49 8.54 -2.38
C TYR A 343 -16.01 9.89 -2.86
N SER A 344 -15.82 10.94 -2.06
CA SER A 344 -16.18 12.32 -2.41
C SER A 344 -15.01 13.17 -2.92
N ASP A 345 -13.77 12.72 -2.70
CA ASP A 345 -12.54 13.38 -3.14
C ASP A 345 -11.67 12.41 -3.95
N VAL A 346 -11.38 12.76 -5.20
CA VAL A 346 -10.56 11.93 -6.10
C VAL A 346 -9.14 11.71 -5.58
N ARG A 347 -8.58 12.66 -4.84
CA ARG A 347 -7.22 12.56 -4.27
C ARG A 347 -7.19 11.54 -3.14
N GLU A 348 -8.27 11.46 -2.37
CA GLU A 348 -8.44 10.44 -1.33
C GLU A 348 -8.54 9.04 -1.93
N LEU A 349 -9.29 8.91 -3.03
CA LEU A 349 -9.45 7.66 -3.75
C LEU A 349 -8.13 7.18 -4.38
N VAL A 350 -7.42 8.06 -5.09
CA VAL A 350 -6.25 7.72 -5.91
C VAL A 350 -4.96 7.67 -5.07
N TYR A 351 -4.86 8.51 -4.04
CA TYR A 351 -3.68 8.65 -3.19
C TYR A 351 -4.04 8.59 -1.69
N PRO A 352 -4.65 7.49 -1.21
CA PRO A 352 -5.11 7.37 0.17
C PRO A 352 -3.97 7.48 1.20
N GLN A 353 -2.73 7.20 0.82
CA GLN A 353 -1.56 7.38 1.68
C GLN A 353 -1.24 8.86 2.02
N PHE A 354 -1.72 9.81 1.21
CA PHE A 354 -1.46 11.24 1.40
C PHE A 354 -2.71 12.01 1.84
N TYR A 355 -3.87 11.66 1.28
CA TYR A 355 -5.14 12.37 1.53
C TYR A 355 -6.14 11.54 2.33
N GLY A 356 -5.97 10.22 2.33
CA GLY A 356 -6.84 9.28 3.03
C GLY A 356 -6.74 9.38 4.53
N GLU A 357 -7.88 9.12 5.17
CA GLU A 357 -7.89 8.90 6.60
C GLU A 357 -7.13 7.62 6.96
N TRP A 358 -6.01 7.76 7.68
CA TRP A 358 -5.34 6.59 8.26
C TRP A 358 -6.31 5.90 9.22
N LYS A 359 -6.75 4.68 8.87
CA LYS A 359 -7.65 3.83 9.64
C LYS A 359 -6.97 2.50 9.93
N MET A 360 -7.00 2.09 11.18
CA MET A 360 -6.65 0.75 11.63
C MET A 360 -7.87 0.14 12.28
N SER A 361 -8.25 -1.06 11.85
CA SER A 361 -9.29 -1.83 12.50
C SER A 361 -8.84 -2.27 13.90
N ASP A 362 -9.79 -2.47 14.82
CA ASP A 362 -9.54 -3.04 16.15
C ASP A 362 -8.78 -4.36 16.04
N ARG A 363 -9.10 -5.13 14.99
CA ARG A 363 -8.42 -6.36 14.63
C ARG A 363 -6.94 -6.15 14.32
N GLU A 364 -6.60 -5.17 13.49
CA GLU A 364 -5.21 -4.87 13.14
C GLU A 364 -4.41 -4.40 14.35
N ILE A 365 -5.00 -3.55 15.20
CA ILE A 365 -4.38 -3.11 16.45
C ILE A 365 -4.12 -4.32 17.37
N ALA A 366 -5.13 -5.18 17.58
CA ALA A 366 -5.01 -6.36 18.44
C ALA A 366 -3.95 -7.35 17.95
N CYS A 367 -3.86 -7.54 16.62
CA CYS A 367 -2.84 -8.39 16.00
C CYS A 367 -1.41 -7.83 16.17
N SER A 368 -1.28 -6.51 16.30
CA SER A 368 0.01 -5.84 16.43
C SER A 368 0.58 -5.89 17.85
N LEU A 369 -0.24 -6.11 18.87
CA LEU A 369 0.22 -6.23 20.25
C LEU A 369 0.93 -7.56 20.49
N LYS A 370 2.09 -7.51 21.14
CA LYS A 370 2.95 -8.67 21.40
C LYS A 370 3.44 -8.65 22.84
N LEU A 371 3.93 -9.80 23.31
CA LEU A 371 4.76 -9.86 24.50
C LEU A 371 6.20 -9.46 24.15
N LYS A 372 6.80 -8.60 24.97
CA LYS A 372 8.16 -8.09 24.79
C LYS A 372 9.20 -9.17 25.04
N LEU A 373 9.02 -9.94 26.11
CA LEU A 373 9.86 -11.06 26.51
C LEU A 373 9.02 -12.34 26.48
N THR A 374 9.56 -13.38 25.85
CA THR A 374 9.00 -14.73 25.89
C THR A 374 10.13 -15.72 26.09
N PRO A 375 9.90 -16.86 26.76
CA PRO A 375 10.93 -17.86 26.94
C PRO A 375 11.46 -18.38 25.59
N MET A 376 12.72 -18.78 25.59
CA MET A 376 13.43 -19.23 24.38
C MET A 376 13.61 -20.75 24.34
N SER A 377 13.63 -21.42 25.49
CA SER A 377 13.70 -22.87 25.63
C SER A 377 12.32 -23.51 25.79
N ARG A 378 12.28 -24.84 25.66
CA ARG A 378 11.06 -25.62 25.89
C ARG A 378 10.70 -25.62 27.38
N GLU A 379 11.69 -25.80 28.22
CA GLU A 379 11.58 -25.81 29.67
C GLU A 379 11.07 -24.44 30.15
N GLY A 380 11.49 -23.34 29.51
CA GLY A 380 10.94 -22.01 29.74
C GLY A 380 9.46 -21.87 29.36
N GLU A 381 9.02 -22.44 28.23
CA GLU A 381 7.58 -22.48 27.89
C GLU A 381 6.78 -23.26 28.95
N GLU A 382 7.32 -24.37 29.45
CA GLU A 382 6.71 -25.19 30.51
C GLU A 382 6.67 -24.45 31.87
N ILE A 383 7.73 -23.72 32.22
CA ILE A 383 7.80 -22.87 33.42
C ILE A 383 6.76 -21.75 33.33
N ALA A 384 6.68 -21.04 32.20
CA ALA A 384 5.68 -19.99 32.00
C ALA A 384 4.25 -20.55 32.14
N SER A 385 3.96 -21.71 31.53
CA SER A 385 2.66 -22.37 31.68
C SER A 385 2.38 -22.75 33.14
N SER A 386 3.36 -23.32 33.83
CA SER A 386 3.23 -23.75 35.24
C SER A 386 3.02 -22.57 36.20
N ILE A 387 3.72 -21.45 36.01
CA ILE A 387 3.48 -20.21 36.77
C ILE A 387 2.05 -19.73 36.55
N TYR A 388 1.57 -19.66 35.30
CA TYR A 388 0.22 -19.22 34.99
C TYR A 388 -0.86 -20.14 35.58
N GLN A 389 -0.70 -21.46 35.45
CA GLN A 389 -1.61 -22.44 36.04
C GLN A 389 -1.58 -22.40 37.59
N GLY A 390 -0.41 -22.17 38.18
CA GLY A 390 -0.25 -21.97 39.61
C GLY A 390 -1.06 -20.78 40.10
N PHE A 391 -0.95 -19.62 39.43
CA PHE A 391 -1.77 -18.46 39.76
C PHE A 391 -3.26 -18.72 39.58
N LEU A 392 -3.68 -19.46 38.54
CA LEU A 392 -5.09 -19.83 38.35
C LEU A 392 -5.61 -20.71 39.51
N LYS A 393 -4.80 -21.68 39.95
CA LYS A 393 -5.17 -22.65 40.98
C LYS A 393 -5.23 -22.03 42.38
N TYR A 394 -4.23 -21.23 42.75
CA TYR A 394 -4.06 -20.70 44.11
C TYR A 394 -4.46 -19.22 44.24
N ARG A 395 -5.19 -18.66 43.26
CA ARG A 395 -5.49 -17.21 43.17
C ARG A 395 -6.06 -16.58 44.44
N ASP A 396 -6.89 -17.33 45.17
CA ASP A 396 -7.70 -16.85 46.30
C ASP A 396 -7.03 -17.15 47.65
N GLU A 397 -5.87 -17.81 47.66
CA GLU A 397 -5.10 -18.12 48.87
C GLU A 397 -4.58 -16.84 49.51
N MET A 398 -4.64 -16.77 50.85
CA MET A 398 -4.18 -15.61 51.62
C MET A 398 -2.69 -15.73 51.94
N GLY A 399 -1.94 -14.66 51.69
CA GLY A 399 -0.54 -14.55 52.09
C GLY A 399 -0.38 -14.38 53.61
N PRO A 400 0.83 -14.63 54.16
CA PRO A 400 2.02 -15.05 53.44
C PRO A 400 1.95 -16.53 53.01
N CYS A 401 2.19 -16.79 51.73
CA CYS A 401 2.16 -18.14 51.16
C CYS A 401 3.21 -18.30 50.04
N GLU A 402 3.69 -19.53 49.86
CA GLU A 402 4.60 -19.90 48.77
C GLU A 402 4.21 -21.29 48.25
N PHE A 403 4.05 -21.40 46.94
CA PHE A 403 3.70 -22.65 46.26
C PHE A 403 4.73 -22.96 45.19
N GLU A 404 5.33 -24.15 45.29
CA GLU A 404 6.17 -24.70 44.23
C GLU A 404 5.28 -25.04 43.03
N VAL A 405 5.61 -24.48 41.86
CA VAL A 405 4.84 -24.68 40.62
C VAL A 405 5.59 -25.48 39.58
N TRP A 406 6.92 -25.49 39.63
CA TRP A 406 7.76 -26.27 38.72
C TRP A 406 9.11 -26.60 39.37
N ARG A 407 9.63 -27.79 39.07
CA ARG A 407 10.98 -28.22 39.45
C ARG A 407 11.54 -29.08 38.34
N GLY A 408 12.80 -28.84 37.97
CA GLY A 408 13.46 -29.59 36.91
C GLY A 408 14.82 -29.01 36.59
N GLU A 409 15.40 -29.48 35.49
CA GLU A 409 16.68 -29.01 34.99
C GLU A 409 16.47 -27.89 33.97
N LEU A 410 17.17 -26.77 34.15
CA LEU A 410 17.17 -25.64 33.21
C LEU A 410 18.61 -25.20 32.95
N PHE A 411 19.12 -25.48 31.75
CA PHE A 411 20.52 -25.25 31.35
C PHE A 411 21.54 -25.92 32.30
N GLU A 412 21.42 -27.24 32.49
CA GLU A 412 22.32 -28.07 33.32
C GLU A 412 22.33 -27.72 34.81
N ARG A 413 21.32 -26.98 35.27
CA ARG A 413 21.15 -26.61 36.68
C ARG A 413 19.82 -27.09 37.19
N GLU A 414 19.80 -27.63 38.39
CA GLU A 414 18.55 -28.00 39.04
C GLU A 414 17.88 -26.72 39.58
N VAL A 415 16.66 -26.46 39.12
CA VAL A 415 15.94 -25.23 39.39
C VAL A 415 14.57 -25.55 39.98
N LYS A 416 14.19 -24.76 40.99
CA LYS A 416 12.85 -24.72 41.57
C LYS A 416 12.21 -23.36 41.30
N VAL A 417 10.98 -23.39 40.82
CA VAL A 417 10.17 -22.18 40.59
C VAL A 417 8.96 -22.19 41.50
N SER A 418 8.78 -21.10 42.25
CA SER A 418 7.65 -20.89 43.14
C SER A 418 6.87 -19.62 42.77
N ILE A 419 5.59 -19.60 43.10
CA ILE A 419 4.80 -18.37 43.19
C ILE A 419 4.58 -18.04 44.67
N LEU A 420 4.56 -16.76 45.02
CA LEU A 420 4.51 -16.34 46.42
C LEU A 420 3.78 -15.01 46.63
N GLU A 421 3.27 -14.81 47.83
CA GLU A 421 2.82 -13.53 48.34
C GLU A 421 3.33 -13.37 49.78
N SER A 422 3.90 -12.21 50.09
CA SER A 422 4.53 -11.91 51.38
C SER A 422 3.66 -11.06 52.30
N GLU A 423 2.68 -10.36 51.74
CA GLU A 423 1.74 -9.51 52.47
C GLU A 423 0.43 -10.27 52.79
N ASN A 424 -0.36 -9.79 53.75
CA ASN A 424 -1.63 -10.43 54.14
C ASN A 424 -2.78 -10.10 53.16
N VAL A 425 -2.55 -10.43 51.89
CA VAL A 425 -3.46 -10.22 50.75
C VAL A 425 -3.56 -11.51 49.94
N LYS A 426 -4.50 -11.57 49.00
CA LYS A 426 -4.62 -12.72 48.09
C LYS A 426 -3.39 -12.85 47.20
N LEU A 427 -3.00 -14.09 46.88
CA LEU A 427 -1.85 -14.42 46.03
C LEU A 427 -1.88 -13.74 44.66
N ALA A 428 -3.07 -13.57 44.07
CA ALA A 428 -3.26 -12.84 42.83
C ALA A 428 -4.12 -11.60 43.09
N GLY A 429 -3.63 -10.43 42.67
CA GLY A 429 -4.38 -9.18 42.75
C GLY A 429 -5.66 -9.20 41.91
N PRO A 430 -6.61 -8.29 42.17
CA PRO A 430 -7.91 -8.30 41.50
C PRO A 430 -7.83 -8.03 39.99
N ALA A 431 -6.74 -7.45 39.49
CA ALA A 431 -6.50 -7.25 38.06
C ALA A 431 -5.57 -8.29 37.42
N ALA A 432 -5.11 -9.30 38.18
CA ALA A 432 -4.17 -10.31 37.69
C ALA A 432 -4.68 -11.08 36.45
N PHE A 433 -5.99 -11.20 36.31
CA PHE A 433 -6.63 -11.90 35.19
C PHE A 433 -7.39 -10.95 34.25
N ASN A 434 -7.04 -9.67 34.25
CA ASN A 434 -7.54 -8.76 33.22
C ASN A 434 -7.01 -9.20 31.86
N GLU A 435 -7.91 -9.23 30.88
CA GLU A 435 -7.61 -9.53 29.49
C GLU A 435 -7.52 -8.23 28.71
N ILE A 436 -6.55 -8.15 27.80
CA ILE A 436 -6.36 -6.98 26.95
C ILE A 436 -7.23 -7.10 25.70
N LEU A 437 -8.03 -6.09 25.44
CA LEU A 437 -8.90 -5.95 24.27
C LEU A 437 -8.59 -4.68 23.50
N VAL A 438 -9.01 -4.67 22.25
CA VAL A 438 -9.14 -3.44 21.46
C VAL A 438 -10.61 -3.17 21.20
N VAL A 439 -11.06 -1.96 21.53
CA VAL A 439 -12.46 -1.53 21.40
C VAL A 439 -12.47 -0.11 20.87
N ASP A 440 -13.03 0.08 19.67
CA ASP A 440 -13.16 1.38 19.01
C ASP A 440 -11.82 2.14 18.97
N GLY A 441 -10.78 1.46 18.49
CA GLY A 441 -9.42 1.97 18.36
C GLY A 441 -8.67 2.18 19.69
N SER A 442 -9.26 1.83 20.83
CA SER A 442 -8.63 1.96 22.15
C SER A 442 -8.19 0.60 22.69
N ILE A 443 -7.03 0.56 23.35
CA ILE A 443 -6.54 -0.64 24.04
C ILE A 443 -7.00 -0.57 25.49
N ILE A 444 -7.72 -1.57 25.97
CA ILE A 444 -8.23 -1.62 27.34
C ILE A 444 -7.90 -2.97 27.98
N ALA A 445 -7.74 -2.99 29.30
CA ALA A 445 -7.61 -4.23 30.07
C ALA A 445 -8.77 -4.36 31.07
N VAL A 446 -9.60 -5.40 30.92
CA VAL A 446 -10.78 -5.59 31.77
C VAL A 446 -10.94 -7.06 32.19
N PRO A 447 -11.51 -7.33 33.38
CA PRO A 447 -11.77 -8.69 33.83
C PRO A 447 -13.01 -9.26 33.14
N ARG A 448 -13.01 -10.58 32.92
CA ARG A 448 -14.12 -11.30 32.30
C ARG A 448 -15.29 -11.50 33.29
N THR A 449 -16.06 -10.44 33.49
CA THR A 449 -17.23 -10.39 34.38
C THR A 449 -18.42 -9.81 33.64
N SER A 450 -19.64 -10.07 34.14
CA SER A 450 -20.90 -9.59 33.53
C SER A 450 -20.92 -8.07 33.30
N LYS A 451 -20.21 -7.29 34.12
CA LYS A 451 -20.07 -5.83 33.98
C LYS A 451 -19.36 -5.40 32.68
N TYR A 452 -18.44 -6.22 32.16
CA TYR A 452 -17.61 -5.88 31.01
C TYR A 452 -17.94 -6.69 29.75
N GLU A 453 -19.00 -7.50 29.78
CA GLU A 453 -19.42 -8.38 28.68
C GLU A 453 -19.56 -7.64 27.34
N GLU A 454 -20.03 -6.39 27.38
CA GLU A 454 -20.20 -5.56 26.19
C GLU A 454 -18.87 -5.28 25.47
N TYR A 455 -17.77 -5.10 26.21
CA TYR A 455 -16.43 -4.91 25.63
C TYR A 455 -15.94 -6.16 24.91
N PHE A 456 -16.25 -7.35 25.43
CA PHE A 456 -15.91 -8.62 24.77
C PHE A 456 -16.79 -8.89 23.55
N ARG A 457 -18.04 -8.41 23.54
CA ARG A 457 -18.95 -8.55 22.41
C ARG A 457 -18.61 -7.61 21.25
N LYS A 458 -18.27 -6.35 21.55
CA LYS A 458 -18.00 -5.32 20.55
C LYS A 458 -16.52 -5.26 20.14
N GLY A 459 -15.63 -5.64 21.04
CA GLY A 459 -14.18 -5.55 20.86
C GLY A 459 -13.53 -6.78 20.25
N VAL A 460 -12.24 -6.63 20.01
CA VAL A 460 -11.35 -7.73 19.63
C VAL A 460 -10.45 -8.07 20.80
N SER A 461 -10.60 -9.28 21.33
CA SER A 461 -9.66 -9.83 22.31
C SER A 461 -8.28 -10.04 21.67
N THR A 462 -7.25 -9.68 22.42
CA THR A 462 -5.86 -10.02 22.09
C THR A 462 -5.50 -11.44 22.56
N GLY A 463 -6.29 -12.04 23.45
CA GLY A 463 -5.94 -13.27 24.15
C GLY A 463 -4.75 -13.13 25.10
N ILE A 464 -4.31 -11.91 25.41
CA ILE A 464 -3.24 -11.65 26.39
C ILE A 464 -3.90 -11.33 27.73
N VAL A 465 -3.57 -12.13 28.74
CA VAL A 465 -4.00 -11.96 30.13
C VAL A 465 -2.78 -11.53 30.97
N PHE A 466 -2.98 -10.63 31.95
CA PHE A 466 -1.87 -10.10 32.77
C PHE A 466 -1.02 -11.20 33.41
N ALA A 467 -1.62 -12.19 34.06
CA ALA A 467 -0.90 -13.30 34.68
C ALA A 467 -0.12 -14.15 33.67
N GLU A 468 -0.63 -14.35 32.46
CA GLU A 468 0.09 -15.09 31.41
C GLU A 468 1.25 -14.27 30.85
N ALA A 469 1.05 -12.97 30.63
CA ALA A 469 2.09 -12.06 30.17
C ALA A 469 3.24 -11.95 31.19
N PHE A 470 2.90 -11.86 32.48
CA PHE A 470 3.83 -11.93 33.60
C PHE A 470 4.58 -13.27 33.64
N ALA A 471 3.89 -14.39 33.48
CA ALA A 471 4.52 -15.71 33.52
C ALA A 471 5.55 -15.90 32.39
N ASN A 472 5.24 -15.40 31.19
CA ASN A 472 6.18 -15.38 30.07
C ASN A 472 7.39 -14.45 30.33
N GLU A 473 7.17 -13.30 30.98
CA GLU A 473 8.25 -12.39 31.37
C GLU A 473 9.16 -13.02 32.42
N ALA A 474 8.57 -13.52 33.51
CA ALA A 474 9.25 -14.17 34.62
C ALA A 474 10.10 -15.34 34.11
N SER A 475 9.52 -16.22 33.30
CA SER A 475 10.25 -17.36 32.75
C SER A 475 11.42 -16.92 31.86
N ALA A 476 11.25 -15.93 30.99
CA ALA A 476 12.34 -15.42 30.14
C ALA A 476 13.46 -14.77 30.96
N ILE A 477 13.13 -14.17 32.11
CA ILE A 477 14.11 -13.65 33.07
C ILE A 477 14.80 -14.79 33.81
N PHE A 478 14.05 -15.82 34.23
CA PHE A 478 14.56 -16.98 34.95
C PHE A 478 15.50 -17.80 34.09
N GLU A 479 15.26 -17.92 32.78
CA GLU A 479 16.24 -18.52 31.86
C GLU A 479 17.58 -17.79 31.89
N LYS A 480 17.57 -16.45 31.90
CA LYS A 480 18.79 -15.65 31.98
C LYS A 480 19.47 -15.75 33.35
N ALA A 481 18.68 -15.82 34.41
CA ALA A 481 19.18 -16.00 35.78
C ALA A 481 19.79 -17.39 35.97
N ALA A 482 19.13 -18.43 35.46
CA ALA A 482 19.62 -19.79 35.45
C ALA A 482 20.94 -19.90 34.69
N LEU A 483 21.10 -19.27 33.52
CA LEU A 483 22.40 -19.21 32.82
C LEU A 483 23.52 -18.57 33.65
N ARG A 484 23.20 -17.62 34.53
CA ARG A 484 24.16 -16.96 35.44
C ARG A 484 24.34 -17.70 36.76
N GLY A 485 23.53 -18.72 37.06
CA GLY A 485 23.52 -19.41 38.35
C GLY A 485 22.96 -18.56 39.49
N GLU A 486 22.06 -17.61 39.19
CA GLU A 486 21.50 -16.67 40.17
C GLU A 486 20.06 -17.04 40.53
N SER A 487 19.75 -17.05 41.83
CA SER A 487 18.36 -17.11 42.32
C SER A 487 17.76 -15.70 42.31
N LEU A 488 16.51 -15.56 41.84
CA LEU A 488 15.89 -14.26 41.62
C LEU A 488 14.39 -14.30 41.94
N THR A 489 13.87 -13.22 42.52
CA THR A 489 12.42 -12.98 42.63
C THR A 489 12.00 -11.90 41.64
N HIS A 490 11.05 -12.21 40.76
CA HIS A 490 10.42 -11.26 39.85
C HIS A 490 9.01 -10.91 40.35
N ARG A 491 8.66 -9.61 40.36
CA ARG A 491 7.39 -9.12 40.90
C ARG A 491 6.82 -7.96 40.10
N VAL A 492 5.51 -7.96 39.91
CA VAL A 492 4.72 -6.86 39.33
C VAL A 492 3.56 -6.54 40.28
N ARG A 493 3.62 -5.36 40.92
CA ARG A 493 2.61 -4.92 41.90
C ARG A 493 1.41 -4.24 41.23
N VAL A 494 1.65 -3.11 40.58
CA VAL A 494 0.62 -2.30 39.93
C VAL A 494 1.02 -2.05 38.48
N VAL A 495 0.13 -2.42 37.56
CA VAL A 495 0.28 -2.14 36.13
C VAL A 495 -0.22 -0.72 35.88
N ARG A 496 0.63 0.14 35.32
CA ARG A 496 0.29 1.53 34.94
C ARG A 496 0.31 1.71 33.43
N SER A 497 1.05 0.86 32.72
CA SER A 497 1.21 0.85 31.28
C SER A 497 1.34 -0.59 30.76
N PRO A 498 1.12 -0.83 29.46
CA PRO A 498 1.33 -2.16 28.86
C PRO A 498 2.72 -2.75 29.14
N GLY A 499 3.75 -1.90 29.15
CA GLY A 499 5.13 -2.32 29.38
C GLY A 499 5.39 -2.88 30.78
N ASP A 500 4.60 -2.49 31.78
CA ASP A 500 4.74 -2.99 33.17
C ASP A 500 4.28 -4.45 33.32
N ILE A 501 3.58 -4.99 32.31
CA ILE A 501 3.07 -6.36 32.27
C ILE A 501 3.53 -7.07 30.99
N ASN A 502 4.74 -6.76 30.53
CA ASN A 502 5.38 -7.40 29.38
C ASN A 502 4.69 -7.21 28.02
N VAL A 503 3.77 -6.25 27.87
CA VAL A 503 3.07 -6.02 26.61
C VAL A 503 3.71 -4.88 25.82
N GLU A 504 4.13 -5.19 24.61
CA GLU A 504 4.66 -4.24 23.65
C GLU A 504 3.54 -3.73 22.73
N VAL A 505 3.36 -2.40 22.73
CA VAL A 505 2.54 -1.70 21.74
C VAL A 505 3.49 -1.10 20.71
N PRO A 506 3.47 -1.54 19.43
CA PRO A 506 4.36 -1.00 18.41
C PRO A 506 4.18 0.51 18.20
N GLN A 507 5.25 1.21 17.84
CA GLN A 507 5.24 2.68 17.70
C GLN A 507 4.18 3.18 16.72
N HIS A 508 3.94 2.48 15.60
CA HIS A 508 2.91 2.87 14.64
C HIS A 508 1.49 2.79 15.26
N VAL A 509 1.20 1.79 16.09
CA VAL A 509 -0.07 1.69 16.83
C VAL A 509 -0.18 2.83 17.84
N GLN A 510 0.89 3.14 18.58
CA GLN A 510 0.89 4.25 19.54
C GLN A 510 0.60 5.59 18.88
N ARG A 511 1.22 5.86 17.71
CA ARG A 511 0.98 7.06 16.91
C ARG A 511 -0.46 7.12 16.42
N TYR A 512 -1.00 6.00 15.92
CA TYR A 512 -2.41 5.91 15.49
C TYR A 512 -3.38 6.26 16.62
N ILE A 513 -3.24 5.61 17.77
CA ILE A 513 -4.11 5.80 18.93
C ILE A 513 -4.04 7.25 19.43
N THR A 514 -2.82 7.78 19.60
CA THR A 514 -2.60 9.16 20.06
C THR A 514 -3.18 10.18 19.07
N GLY A 515 -2.91 10.01 17.78
CA GLY A 515 -3.39 10.90 16.72
C GLY A 515 -4.91 10.95 16.61
N ARG A 516 -5.60 9.83 16.90
CA ARG A 516 -7.07 9.74 16.92
C ARG A 516 -7.70 10.07 18.29
N LYS A 517 -6.91 10.57 19.26
CA LYS A 517 -7.35 10.85 20.64
C LYS A 517 -8.02 9.64 21.32
N LYS A 518 -7.61 8.42 20.93
CA LYS A 518 -8.04 7.15 21.55
C LYS A 518 -7.17 6.85 22.78
N LYS A 519 -7.53 5.82 23.55
CA LYS A 519 -6.90 5.55 24.87
C LYS A 519 -6.13 4.23 24.88
N ILE A 520 -5.06 4.20 25.67
CA ILE A 520 -4.40 2.98 26.14
C ILE A 520 -4.64 2.91 27.66
N ASP A 521 -5.64 2.15 28.07
CA ASP A 521 -6.03 1.95 29.47
C ASP A 521 -5.72 0.51 29.91
N VAL A 522 -4.43 0.24 30.10
CA VAL A 522 -3.92 -1.04 30.59
C VAL A 522 -3.39 -0.80 31.99
N ARG A 523 -4.29 -0.85 32.98
CA ARG A 523 -3.97 -0.53 34.38
C ARG A 523 -4.67 -1.47 35.35
N GLY A 524 -4.07 -1.67 36.51
CA GLY A 524 -4.71 -2.38 37.62
C GLY A 524 -3.71 -2.97 38.62
N PRO A 525 -4.15 -3.21 39.87
CA PRO A 525 -3.33 -3.91 40.86
C PRO A 525 -3.28 -5.42 40.53
N ALA A 526 -2.15 -5.86 39.98
CA ALA A 526 -1.94 -7.25 39.58
C ALA A 526 -1.37 -8.10 40.72
N PHE A 527 -0.47 -7.55 41.55
CA PHE A 527 0.19 -8.23 42.67
C PHE A 527 0.60 -9.68 42.33
N LEU A 528 1.54 -9.81 41.39
CA LEU A 528 2.07 -11.09 40.94
C LEU A 528 3.55 -11.19 41.33
N SER A 529 3.93 -12.26 42.04
CA SER A 529 5.33 -12.53 42.36
C SER A 529 5.69 -13.99 42.11
N SER A 530 6.84 -14.22 41.50
CA SER A 530 7.41 -15.54 41.28
C SER A 530 8.90 -15.53 41.60
N LYS A 531 9.44 -16.68 41.99
CA LYS A 531 10.83 -16.84 42.41
C LYS A 531 11.43 -18.05 41.72
N VAL A 532 12.66 -17.91 41.29
CA VAL A 532 13.52 -19.01 40.84
C VAL A 532 14.64 -19.22 41.85
N GLU A 533 14.82 -20.47 42.27
CA GLU A 533 15.88 -20.93 43.16
C GLU A 533 16.76 -21.93 42.41
N ILE A 534 18.08 -21.69 42.41
CA ILE A 534 19.07 -22.62 41.88
C ILE A 534 19.47 -23.57 43.02
N LEU A 535 19.26 -24.87 42.82
CA LEU A 535 19.47 -25.90 43.84
C LEU A 535 20.82 -26.61 43.71
N GLY A 536 21.50 -26.50 42.56
CA GLY A 536 22.79 -27.12 42.26
C GLY A 536 23.44 -26.52 41.04
#